data_AF-A0A6M3J620-F1
#
_entry.id   AF-A0A6M3J620-F1
#
_cell.length_a   1.000
_cell.length_b   1.000
_cell.length_c   1.000
_cell.angle_alpha   90.00
_cell.angle_beta   90.00
_cell.angle_gamma   90.00
#
_symmetry.space_group_name_H-M   'P 1'
#
loop_
_entity.id
_entity.type
_entity.pdbx_description
1 polymer ?
#
loop_
_entity_poly.entity_id
_entity_poly.type
_entity_poly.pdbx_seq_one_letter_code
_entity_poly.pdbx_strand_id
1 'polypeptide(L)'
;MENQHRKIKNYRELTQAEIDLMNRIKQKGDELLELRNEVLTHLNQQKQAALGVDGELARLLDAEPNRWANIGKTDIQTGVMALVRAVAQPAGV
;
A
#
# COMPACT_ATOMS: atom_id res chain seq x y z
N MET A 1 15.34 -7.26 21.87
CA MET A 1 14.00 -7.81 22.17
C MET A 1 14.02 -9.28 21.75
N GLU A 2 13.59 -10.21 22.61
CA GLU A 2 13.56 -11.64 22.27
C GLU A 2 12.74 -11.87 21.00
N ASN A 3 13.32 -12.60 20.04
CA ASN A 3 12.72 -12.86 18.73
C ASN A 3 11.35 -13.55 18.87
N GLN A 4 10.29 -12.76 18.73
CA GLN A 4 8.88 -13.15 18.78
C GLN A 4 8.50 -14.23 17.74
N HIS A 5 9.40 -14.51 16.78
CA HIS A 5 9.27 -15.52 15.74
C HIS A 5 9.43 -16.98 16.22
N ARG A 6 9.91 -17.22 17.45
CA ARG A 6 10.10 -18.58 18.00
C ARG A 6 8.81 -19.42 18.16
N LYS A 7 7.62 -18.85 17.98
CA LYS A 7 6.34 -19.51 18.34
C LYS A 7 5.40 -19.85 17.18
N ILE A 8 5.75 -19.56 15.91
CA ILE A 8 4.86 -19.90 14.78
C ILE A 8 5.31 -21.25 14.19
N LYS A 9 4.53 -22.31 14.45
CA LYS A 9 4.71 -23.63 13.83
C LYS A 9 4.75 -23.49 12.29
N ASN A 10 5.64 -24.24 11.63
CA ASN A 10 5.82 -24.34 10.17
C ASN A 10 6.42 -23.11 9.45
N TYR A 11 7.03 -22.17 10.19
CA TYR A 11 7.84 -21.11 9.58
C TYR A 11 9.33 -21.37 9.76
N ARG A 12 10.12 -21.06 8.71
CA ARG A 12 11.57 -21.01 8.77
C ARG A 12 12.00 -19.92 9.76
N GLU A 13 13.11 -20.14 10.48
CA GLU A 13 13.73 -19.08 11.26
C GLU A 13 14.29 -17.98 10.36
N LEU A 14 13.90 -16.74 10.65
CA LEU A 14 14.40 -15.56 9.95
C LEU A 14 15.68 -15.06 10.61
N THR A 15 16.66 -14.72 9.79
CA THR A 15 17.85 -13.99 10.21
C THR A 15 17.49 -12.53 10.51
N GLN A 16 18.33 -11.84 11.30
CA GLN A 16 18.12 -10.41 11.57
C GLN A 16 18.09 -9.58 10.28
N ALA A 17 18.95 -9.91 9.30
CA ALA A 17 18.99 -9.21 8.01
C ALA A 17 17.66 -9.33 7.24
N GLU A 18 16.99 -10.47 7.32
CA GLU A 18 15.67 -10.70 6.69
C GLU A 18 14.57 -9.92 7.41
N ILE A 19 14.59 -9.89 8.75
CA ILE A 19 13.68 -9.09 9.56
C ILE A 19 13.82 -7.60 9.22
N ASP A 20 15.06 -7.11 9.16
CA ASP A 20 15.34 -5.71 8.84
C ASP A 20 14.90 -5.36 7.41
N LEU A 21 15.07 -6.27 6.46
CA LEU A 21 14.58 -6.08 5.10
C LEU A 21 13.05 -6.07 5.04
N MET A 22 12.36 -6.98 5.72
CA MET A 22 10.90 -7.01 5.80
C MET A 22 10.33 -5.72 6.42
N ASN A 23 10.96 -5.19 7.47
CA ASN A 23 10.56 -3.95 8.10
C ASN A 23 10.74 -2.75 7.16
N ARG A 24 11.86 -2.68 6.43
CA ARG A 24 12.07 -1.65 5.40
C ARG A 24 11.03 -1.72 4.28
N ILE A 25 10.68 -2.92 3.82
CA ILE A 25 9.62 -3.11 2.81
C ILE A 25 8.28 -2.56 3.32
N LYS A 26 7.89 -2.90 4.56
CA LYS A 26 6.65 -2.40 5.18
C LYS A 26 6.65 -0.87 5.32
N GLN A 27 7.75 -0.30 5.80
CA GLN A 27 7.91 1.14 5.91
C GLN A 27 7.70 1.84 4.56
N LYS A 28 8.26 1.31 3.47
CA LYS A 28 8.00 1.85 2.12
C LYS A 28 6.57 1.66 1.66
N GLY A 29 5.91 0.57 2.06
CA GLY A 29 4.47 0.41 1.87
C GLY A 29 3.65 1.51 2.54
N ASP A 30 3.99 1.85 3.79
CA ASP A 30 3.30 2.90 4.56
C ASP A 30 3.53 4.27 3.92
N GLU A 31 4.77 4.62 3.55
CA GLU A 31 5.09 5.87 2.83
C GLU A 31 4.28 6.01 1.51
N LEU A 32 4.12 4.92 0.76
CA LEU A 32 3.31 4.94 -0.47
C LEU A 32 1.80 5.11 -0.18
N LEU A 33 1.31 4.56 0.93
CA LEU A 33 -0.08 4.75 1.35
C LEU A 33 -0.34 6.18 1.86
N GLU A 34 0.65 6.80 2.51
CA GLU A 34 0.63 8.23 2.86
C GLU A 34 0.54 9.10 1.61
N LEU A 35 1.40 8.85 0.62
CA LEU A 35 1.34 9.55 -0.68
C LEU A 35 -0.03 9.38 -1.36
N ARG A 36 -0.63 8.20 -1.27
CA ARG A 36 -1.99 7.96 -1.79
C ARG A 36 -3.07 8.75 -1.01
N ASN A 37 -2.85 9.11 0.24
CA ASN A 37 -3.75 10.01 0.99
C ASN A 37 -3.62 11.46 0.54
N GLU A 38 -2.41 11.89 0.16
CA GLU A 38 -2.21 13.19 -0.50
C GLU A 38 -2.96 13.24 -1.84
N VAL A 39 -2.91 12.16 -2.63
CA VAL A 39 -3.70 12.04 -3.86
C VAL A 39 -5.19 12.20 -3.57
N LEU A 40 -5.75 11.55 -2.55
CA LEU A 40 -7.16 11.74 -2.20
C LEU A 40 -7.49 13.18 -1.81
N THR A 41 -6.61 13.82 -1.03
CA THR A 41 -6.78 15.23 -0.67
C THR A 41 -6.85 16.10 -1.92
N HIS A 42 -5.95 15.86 -2.87
CA HIS A 42 -5.94 16.55 -4.15
C HIS A 42 -7.22 16.30 -4.97
N LEU A 43 -7.69 15.05 -5.06
CA LEU A 43 -8.92 14.72 -5.78
C LEU A 43 -10.15 15.40 -5.17
N ASN A 44 -10.21 15.51 -3.84
CA ASN A 44 -11.26 16.25 -3.17
C ASN A 44 -11.20 17.75 -3.50
N GLN A 45 -10.00 18.35 -3.53
CA GLN A 45 -9.82 19.74 -3.94
C GLN A 45 -10.25 19.97 -5.39
N GLN A 46 -9.88 19.07 -6.32
CA GLN A 46 -10.33 19.14 -7.71
C GLN A 46 -11.86 19.07 -7.82
N LYS A 47 -12.50 18.16 -7.07
CA LYS A 47 -13.96 18.05 -7.05
C LYS A 47 -14.63 19.32 -6.54
N GLN A 48 -14.07 19.97 -5.51
CA GLN A 48 -14.60 21.25 -5.01
C GLN A 48 -14.42 22.36 -6.04
N ALA A 49 -13.24 22.44 -6.69
CA ALA A 49 -12.96 23.44 -7.73
C ALA A 49 -13.83 23.25 -8.99
N ALA A 50 -14.26 22.02 -9.29
CA ALA A 50 -15.16 21.71 -10.38
C ALA A 50 -16.60 22.21 -10.16
N LEU A 51 -16.99 22.52 -8.92
CA LEU A 51 -18.30 23.08 -8.62
C LEU A 51 -18.40 24.50 -9.19
N GLY A 52 -19.35 24.71 -10.09
CA GLY A 52 -19.54 26.00 -10.76
C GLY A 52 -18.70 26.19 -12.02
N VAL A 53 -17.99 25.16 -12.47
CA VAL A 53 -17.32 25.14 -13.78
C VAL A 53 -18.11 24.20 -14.70
N ASP A 54 -18.67 24.76 -15.79
CA ASP A 54 -19.52 24.02 -16.73
C ASP A 54 -18.77 22.81 -17.31
N GLY A 55 -19.38 21.63 -17.18
CA GLY A 55 -18.86 20.36 -17.70
C GLY A 55 -17.69 19.74 -16.93
N GLU A 56 -16.99 20.47 -16.07
CA GLU A 56 -15.79 19.97 -15.40
C GLU A 56 -16.09 18.87 -14.38
N LEU A 57 -17.20 18.98 -13.65
CA LEU A 57 -17.63 17.91 -12.74
C LEU A 57 -17.92 16.60 -13.50
N ALA A 58 -18.55 16.68 -14.67
CA ALA A 58 -18.84 15.51 -15.49
C ALA A 58 -17.52 14.87 -16.00
N ARG A 59 -16.60 15.68 -16.54
CA ARG A 59 -15.27 15.22 -16.96
C ARG A 59 -14.51 14.52 -15.83
N LEU A 60 -14.56 15.08 -14.61
CA LEU A 60 -13.89 14.50 -13.44
C LEU A 60 -14.53 13.18 -13.01
N LEU A 61 -15.85 13.06 -13.06
CA LEU A 61 -16.56 11.82 -12.73
C LEU A 61 -16.28 10.73 -13.77
N ASP A 62 -16.31 11.06 -15.06
CA ASP A 62 -16.02 10.12 -16.16
C ASP A 62 -14.58 9.59 -16.13
N ALA A 63 -13.63 10.38 -15.62
CA ALA A 63 -12.24 9.94 -15.43
C ALA A 63 -12.06 8.94 -14.28
N GLU A 64 -13.07 8.75 -13.42
CA GLU A 64 -13.08 7.84 -12.26
C GLU A 64 -11.80 7.88 -11.39
N PRO A 65 -11.25 9.05 -11.01
CA PRO A 65 -9.93 9.11 -10.39
C PRO A 65 -9.86 8.40 -9.02
N ASN A 66 -10.96 8.35 -8.28
CA ASN A 66 -11.06 7.59 -7.03
C ASN A 66 -10.92 6.07 -7.25
N ARG A 67 -11.42 5.55 -8.37
CA ARG A 67 -11.28 4.13 -8.74
C ARG A 67 -9.79 3.82 -8.95
N TRP A 68 -9.08 4.66 -9.69
CA TRP A 68 -7.63 4.52 -9.89
C TRP A 68 -6.83 4.62 -8.59
N ALA A 69 -7.17 5.54 -7.69
CA ALA A 69 -6.53 5.65 -6.38
C ALA A 69 -6.77 4.40 -5.49
N ASN A 70 -7.90 3.71 -5.68
CA ASN A 70 -8.20 2.46 -4.96
C ASN A 70 -7.46 1.26 -5.57
N ILE A 71 -7.36 1.19 -6.90
CA ILE A 71 -6.53 0.18 -7.58
C ILE A 71 -5.08 0.31 -7.11
N GLY A 72 -4.52 1.53 -7.11
CA GLY A 72 -3.18 1.78 -6.62
C GLY A 72 -2.97 1.33 -5.17
N LYS A 73 -3.95 1.57 -4.28
CA LYS A 73 -3.90 1.07 -2.89
C LYS A 73 -3.81 -0.47 -2.85
N THR A 74 -4.67 -1.16 -3.58
CA THR A 74 -4.67 -2.63 -3.64
C THR A 74 -3.35 -3.16 -4.20
N ASP A 75 -2.82 -2.55 -5.25
CA ASP A 75 -1.57 -2.97 -5.89
C ASP A 75 -0.35 -2.72 -4.99
N ILE A 76 -0.30 -1.58 -4.29
CA ILE A 76 0.73 -1.29 -3.28
C ILE A 76 0.70 -2.37 -2.19
N GLN A 77 -0.48 -2.63 -1.61
CA GLN A 77 -0.62 -3.62 -0.53
C GLN A 77 -0.25 -5.03 -1.01
N THR A 78 -0.65 -5.40 -2.22
CA THR A 78 -0.32 -6.69 -2.83
C THR A 78 1.17 -6.82 -3.09
N GLY A 79 1.80 -5.79 -3.67
CA GLY A 79 3.23 -5.75 -3.93
C GLY A 79 4.06 -5.82 -2.66
N VAL A 80 3.72 -5.05 -1.63
CA VAL A 80 4.37 -5.09 -0.31
C VAL A 80 4.28 -6.49 0.29
N MET A 81 3.09 -7.12 0.24
CA MET A 81 2.91 -8.48 0.75
C MET A 81 3.68 -9.52 -0.07
N ALA A 82 3.73 -9.38 -1.39
CA ALA A 82 4.51 -10.26 -2.26
C ALA A 82 6.02 -10.18 -1.95
N LEU A 83 6.55 -8.96 -1.75
CA LEU A 83 7.95 -8.74 -1.37
C LEU A 83 8.25 -9.31 0.02
N VAL A 84 7.38 -9.07 1.01
CA VAL A 84 7.52 -9.66 2.34
C VAL A 84 7.52 -11.18 2.26
N ARG A 85 6.64 -11.78 1.46
CA ARG A 85 6.58 -13.23 1.26
C ARG A 85 7.84 -13.79 0.59
N ALA A 86 8.41 -13.06 -0.37
CA ALA A 86 9.65 -13.43 -1.03
C ALA A 86 10.85 -13.49 -0.05
N VAL A 87 10.88 -12.61 0.95
CA VAL A 87 11.88 -12.64 2.03
C VAL A 87 11.55 -13.73 3.06
N ALA A 88 10.29 -13.82 3.48
CA ALA A 88 9.87 -14.71 4.55
C ALA A 88 9.99 -16.20 4.19
N GLN A 89 9.87 -16.56 2.91
CA GLN A 89 10.00 -17.93 2.38
C GLN A 89 9.31 -18.98 3.28
N PRO A 90 7.98 -18.88 3.49
CA PRO A 90 7.26 -19.82 4.33
C PRO A 90 7.41 -21.24 3.79
N ALA A 91 7.75 -22.20 4.65
CA ALA A 91 8.14 -23.55 4.26
C ALA A 91 6.97 -24.48 3.83
N GLY A 92 5.77 -23.92 3.62
CA GLY A 92 4.56 -24.68 3.32
C GLY A 92 3.95 -25.35 4.56
N VAL A 93 2.64 -25.60 4.50
CA VAL A 93 1.87 -26.39 5.48
C VAL A 93 2.19 -27.86 5.30
#